data_AF-A0AAV4ZQW8-F1
#
_entry.id   AF-A0AAV4ZQW8-F1
#
_cell.length_a   1.000
_cell.length_b   1.000
_cell.length_c   1.000
_cell.angle_alpha   90.00
_cell.angle_beta   90.00
_cell.angle_gamma   90.00
#
_symmetry.space_group_name_H-M   'P 1'
#
loop_
_entity.id
_entity.type
_entity.pdbx_description
1 polymer ?
#
loop_
_entity_poly.entity_id
_entity_poly.type
_entity_poly.pdbx_seq_one_letter_code
_entity_poly.pdbx_strand_id
1 'polypeptide(L)'
;MRPSSERLEELRLALQAPSERLRKIARAYAAEIEAAGQPVAAGPSIDLAEAIMIRHRDRMMRILAIDGRLREGMADPGTVAAEMEEAVLATEADLRLMEGAAPHVEAAMAGAPERVRVLN
;
A
#
# COMPACT_ATOMS: atom_id res chain seq x y z
N MET A 1 -18.70 -21.86 11.90
CA MET A 1 -19.59 -21.46 10.77
C MET A 1 -18.70 -21.18 9.57
N ARG A 2 -19.05 -21.63 8.37
CA ARG A 2 -18.35 -21.19 7.14
C ARG A 2 -18.82 -19.76 6.81
N PRO A 3 -17.93 -18.81 6.48
CA PRO A 3 -18.35 -17.50 6.02
C PRO A 3 -19.14 -17.63 4.72
N SER A 4 -20.17 -16.80 4.57
CA SER A 4 -20.97 -16.74 3.35
C SER A 4 -20.18 -16.12 2.21
N SER A 5 -20.61 -16.38 0.97
CA SER A 5 -20.09 -15.69 -0.22
C SER A 5 -20.22 -14.17 -0.13
N GLU A 6 -21.30 -13.69 0.50
CA GLU A 6 -21.55 -12.26 0.77
C GLU A 6 -20.45 -11.67 1.66
N ARG A 7 -20.06 -12.37 2.73
CA ARG A 7 -19.00 -11.90 3.63
C ARG A 7 -17.65 -11.76 2.91
N LEU A 8 -17.32 -12.71 2.03
CA LEU A 8 -16.09 -12.62 1.24
C LEU A 8 -16.12 -11.42 0.28
N GLU A 9 -17.28 -11.12 -0.31
CA GLU A 9 -17.44 -9.97 -1.18
C GLU A 9 -17.36 -8.63 -0.43
N GLU A 10 -17.98 -8.53 0.75
CA GLU A 10 -17.82 -7.37 1.63
C GLU A 10 -16.35 -7.10 1.96
N LEU A 11 -15.58 -8.16 2.26
CA LEU A 11 -14.16 -8.03 2.56
C LEU A 11 -13.33 -7.60 1.33
N ARG A 12 -13.70 -8.06 0.12
CA ARG A 12 -13.06 -7.59 -1.13
C ARG A 12 -13.27 -6.09 -1.31
N LEU A 13 -14.52 -5.65 -1.16
CA LEU A 13 -14.88 -4.23 -1.28
C LEU A 13 -14.20 -3.38 -0.19
N ALA A 14 -14.17 -3.87 1.05
CA ALA A 14 -13.52 -3.19 2.16
C ALA A 14 -12.00 -3.05 1.95
N LEU A 15 -11.36 -4.01 1.29
CA LEU A 15 -9.94 -3.96 0.96
C LEU A 15 -9.64 -3.05 -0.24
N GLN A 16 -10.56 -2.93 -1.19
CA GLN A 16 -10.33 -2.21 -2.45
C GLN A 16 -9.98 -0.74 -2.22
N ALA A 17 -10.82 0.01 -1.49
CA ALA A 17 -10.64 1.44 -1.32
C ALA A 17 -9.33 1.80 -0.57
N PRO A 18 -8.97 1.17 0.56
CA PRO A 18 -7.67 1.37 1.20
C PRO A 18 -6.49 1.03 0.28
N SER A 19 -6.58 -0.04 -0.50
CA SER A 19 -5.52 -0.47 -1.43
C SER A 19 -5.31 0.50 -2.58
N GLU A 20 -6.39 1.06 -3.12
CA GLU A 20 -6.32 2.12 -4.13
C GLU A 20 -5.69 3.39 -3.56
N ARG A 21 -6.11 3.80 -2.37
CA ARG A 21 -5.58 4.99 -1.70
C ARG A 21 -4.10 4.83 -1.37
N LEU A 22 -3.68 3.67 -0.86
CA LEU A 22 -2.28 3.38 -0.57
C LEU A 22 -1.41 3.50 -1.83
N ARG A 23 -1.83 2.87 -2.93
CA ARG A 23 -1.13 2.97 -4.23
C ARG A 23 -1.06 4.41 -4.74
N LYS A 24 -2.13 5.20 -4.54
CA LYS A 24 -2.18 6.60 -4.96
C LYS A 24 -1.16 7.44 -4.19
N ILE A 25 -1.08 7.28 -2.86
CA ILE A 25 -0.12 8.03 -2.05
C ILE A 25 1.31 7.64 -2.38
N ALA A 26 1.61 6.34 -2.47
CA ALA A 26 2.95 5.86 -2.83
C ALA A 26 3.43 6.45 -4.18
N ARG A 27 2.55 6.52 -5.18
CA ARG A 27 2.85 7.15 -6.47
C ARG A 27 3.04 8.67 -6.36
N ALA A 28 2.23 9.35 -5.55
CA ALA A 28 2.36 10.78 -5.33
C ALA A 28 3.73 11.10 -4.69
N TYR A 29 4.13 10.37 -3.65
CA TYR A 29 5.43 10.55 -3.02
C TYR A 29 6.58 10.30 -3.98
N ALA A 30 6.53 9.23 -4.77
CA ALA A 30 7.57 8.96 -5.77
C ALA A 30 7.70 10.11 -6.78
N ALA A 31 6.57 10.60 -7.31
CA ALA A 31 6.55 11.70 -8.29
C ALA A 31 7.04 13.03 -7.70
N GLU A 32 6.65 13.34 -6.46
CA GLU A 32 7.10 14.53 -5.76
C GLU A 32 8.62 14.45 -5.53
N ILE A 33 9.11 13.36 -4.95
CA ILE A 33 10.54 13.16 -4.65
C ILE A 33 11.39 13.23 -5.93
N GLU A 34 10.93 12.63 -7.03
CA GLU A 34 11.58 12.74 -8.33
C GLU A 34 11.60 14.19 -8.84
N ALA A 35 10.49 14.92 -8.68
CA ALA A 35 10.41 16.32 -9.08
C ALA A 35 11.35 17.24 -8.27
N ALA A 36 11.68 16.93 -7.01
CA ALA A 36 12.72 17.67 -6.28
C ALA A 36 14.15 17.25 -6.64
N GLY A 37 14.35 16.28 -7.54
CA GLY A 37 15.67 15.77 -7.87
C GLY A 37 16.24 14.86 -6.79
N GLN A 38 15.39 14.05 -6.15
CA GLN A 38 15.76 13.02 -5.18
C GLN A 38 16.57 13.56 -3.99
N PRO A 39 16.00 14.49 -3.19
CA PRO A 39 16.70 15.02 -2.03
C PRO A 39 17.06 13.89 -1.05
N VAL A 40 18.29 13.89 -0.54
CA VAL A 40 18.78 12.88 0.43
C VAL A 40 17.87 12.78 1.65
N ALA A 41 17.29 13.91 2.07
CA ALA A 41 16.36 13.98 3.21
C ALA A 41 15.06 13.19 2.98
N ALA A 42 14.69 12.85 1.74
CA ALA A 42 13.52 12.04 1.44
C ALA A 42 13.75 10.53 1.55
N GLY A 43 15.00 10.07 1.73
CA GLY A 43 15.35 8.65 1.84
C GLY A 43 14.44 7.84 2.78
N PRO A 44 14.21 8.28 4.04
CA PRO A 44 13.34 7.56 4.97
C PRO A 44 11.89 7.40 4.47
N SER A 45 11.36 8.38 3.73
CA SER A 45 10.02 8.32 3.16
C SER A 45 9.94 7.36 1.97
N ILE A 46 11.00 7.27 1.16
CA ILE A 46 11.14 6.29 0.07
C ILE A 46 11.16 4.88 0.66
N ASP A 47 12.03 4.64 1.64
CA ASP A 47 12.19 3.33 2.29
C ASP A 47 10.87 2.87 2.92
N LEU A 48 10.16 3.77 3.60
CA LEU A 48 8.85 3.50 4.17
C LEU A 48 7.83 3.12 3.09
N ALA A 49 7.75 3.91 2.02
CA ALA A 49 6.80 3.67 0.94
C ALA A 49 7.07 2.36 0.21
N GLU A 50 8.34 2.06 -0.07
CA GLU A 50 8.75 0.80 -0.69
C GLU A 50 8.43 -0.40 0.22
N ALA A 51 8.80 -0.33 1.50
CA ALA A 51 8.52 -1.40 2.45
C ALA A 51 7.02 -1.68 2.58
N ILE A 52 6.19 -0.64 2.63
CA ILE A 52 4.73 -0.77 2.65
C ILE A 52 4.22 -1.41 1.34
N MET A 53 4.68 -0.93 0.19
CA MET A 53 4.22 -1.43 -1.11
C MET A 53 4.61 -2.89 -1.36
N ILE A 54 5.78 -3.32 -0.89
CA ILE A 54 6.21 -4.73 -0.92
C ILE A 54 5.28 -5.58 -0.07
N ARG A 55 5.05 -5.21 1.22
CA ARG A 55 4.15 -5.95 2.10
C ARG A 55 2.73 -6.03 1.55
N HIS A 56 2.23 -4.92 0.99
CA HIS A 56 0.90 -4.86 0.40
C HIS A 56 0.80 -5.81 -0.82
N ARG A 57 1.80 -5.77 -1.72
CA ARG A 57 1.87 -6.68 -2.87
C ARG A 57 1.88 -8.14 -2.45
N ASP A 58 2.74 -8.50 -1.49
CA ASP A 58 2.84 -9.89 -1.01
C ASP A 58 1.51 -10.37 -0.43
N ARG A 59 0.82 -9.50 0.28
CA ARG A 59 -0.51 -9.80 0.81
C ARG A 59 -1.54 -10.02 -0.29
N MET A 60 -1.55 -9.19 -1.33
CA MET A 60 -2.47 -9.38 -2.47
C MET A 60 -2.18 -10.68 -3.20
N MET A 61 -0.91 -11.04 -3.38
CA MET A 61 -0.52 -12.31 -3.99
C MET A 61 -0.99 -13.52 -3.15
N ARG A 62 -0.88 -13.46 -1.83
CA ARG A 62 -1.39 -14.51 -0.94
C ARG A 62 -2.91 -14.67 -1.06
N ILE A 63 -3.66 -13.56 -1.02
CA ILE A 63 -5.13 -13.59 -1.17
C ILE A 63 -5.54 -14.19 -2.52
N LEU A 64 -4.88 -13.78 -3.62
CA LEU A 64 -5.16 -14.33 -4.95
C LEU A 64 -4.89 -15.83 -5.03
N ALA A 65 -3.79 -16.30 -4.43
CA ALA A 65 -3.46 -17.73 -4.39
C ALA A 65 -4.50 -18.54 -3.61
N ILE A 66 -4.95 -18.01 -2.46
CA ILE A 66 -5.97 -18.65 -1.62
C ILE A 66 -7.33 -18.63 -2.31
N ASP A 67 -7.70 -17.53 -2.97
CA ASP A 67 -8.94 -17.42 -3.76
C ASP A 67 -8.95 -18.42 -4.93
N GLY A 68 -7.82 -18.60 -5.62
CA GLY A 68 -7.65 -19.64 -6.64
C GLY A 68 -7.92 -21.03 -6.09
N ARG A 69 -7.29 -21.38 -4.96
CA ARG A 69 -7.50 -22.65 -4.27
C ARG A 69 -8.95 -22.84 -3.79
N LEU A 70 -9.63 -21.78 -3.36
CA LEU A 70 -11.04 -21.83 -2.96
C LEU A 70 -11.93 -22.21 -4.14
N ARG A 71 -11.71 -21.62 -5.32
CA ARG A 71 -12.46 -21.95 -6.55
C ARG A 71 -12.25 -23.39 -7.00
N GLU A 72 -11.08 -23.95 -6.72
CA GLU A 72 -10.72 -25.35 -6.98
C GLU A 72 -11.22 -26.32 -5.88
N GLY A 73 -11.88 -25.81 -4.84
CA GLY A 73 -12.36 -26.61 -3.71
C GLY A 73 -11.27 -27.08 -2.75
N MET A 74 -10.06 -26.50 -2.84
CA MET A 74 -8.85 -26.88 -2.09
C MET A 74 -8.56 -25.98 -0.88
N ALA A 75 -9.47 -25.06 -0.54
CA ALA A 75 -9.37 -24.19 0.63
C ALA A 75 -10.75 -24.03 1.30
N ASP A 76 -10.75 -23.87 2.63
CA ASP A 76 -11.98 -23.56 3.38
C ASP A 76 -12.31 -22.07 3.26
N PRO A 77 -13.58 -21.69 3.02
CA PRO A 77 -13.99 -20.28 2.97
C PRO A 77 -13.61 -19.48 4.23
N GLY A 78 -13.59 -20.13 5.41
CA GLY A 78 -13.20 -19.53 6.69
C GLY A 78 -11.76 -19.05 6.70
N THR A 79 -10.86 -19.85 6.14
CA THR A 79 -9.45 -19.47 5.97
C THR A 79 -9.31 -18.26 5.06
N VAL A 80 -10.08 -18.20 3.97
CA VAL A 80 -10.05 -17.05 3.04
C VAL A 80 -10.54 -15.78 3.73
N ALA A 81 -11.65 -15.86 4.47
CA ALA A 81 -12.20 -14.71 5.19
C ALA A 81 -11.21 -14.16 6.24
N ALA A 82 -10.57 -15.04 7.02
CA ALA A 82 -9.60 -14.62 8.03
C ALA A 82 -8.40 -13.88 7.41
N GLU A 83 -7.86 -14.40 6.30
CA GLU A 83 -6.75 -13.78 5.57
C GLU A 83 -7.14 -12.42 4.97
N MET A 84 -8.38 -12.30 4.49
CA MET A 84 -8.90 -11.03 3.99
C MET A 84 -9.18 -10.01 5.09
N GLU A 85 -9.66 -10.44 6.25
CA GLU A 85 -9.85 -9.58 7.43
C GLU A 85 -8.51 -9.01 7.92
N GLU A 86 -7.49 -9.86 8.04
CA GLU A 86 -6.14 -9.42 8.34
C GLU A 86 -5.64 -8.44 7.28
N ALA A 87 -5.93 -8.72 6.00
CA ALA A 87 -5.51 -7.85 4.92
C ALA A 87 -6.15 -6.47 4.94
N VAL A 88 -7.42 -6.36 5.29
CA VAL A 88 -8.10 -5.09 5.49
C VAL A 88 -7.41 -4.32 6.62
N LEU A 89 -7.30 -4.91 7.81
CA LEU A 89 -6.73 -4.25 8.99
C LEU A 89 -5.29 -3.79 8.76
N ALA A 90 -4.47 -4.64 8.16
CA ALA A 90 -3.08 -4.32 7.92
C ALA A 90 -2.93 -3.28 6.79
N THR A 91 -3.83 -3.25 5.79
CA THR A 91 -3.79 -2.22 4.72
C THR A 91 -4.19 -0.87 5.27
N GLU A 92 -5.17 -0.83 6.18
CA GLU A 92 -5.51 0.40 6.90
C GLU A 92 -4.37 0.89 7.78
N ALA A 93 -3.67 -0.01 8.48
CA ALA A 93 -2.51 0.35 9.28
C ALA A 93 -1.37 0.92 8.42
N ASP A 94 -1.04 0.23 7.32
CA ASP A 94 -0.06 0.70 6.33
C ASP A 94 -0.46 2.07 5.74
N LEU A 95 -1.75 2.27 5.45
CA LEU A 95 -2.27 3.55 4.97
C LEU A 95 -2.08 4.68 6.00
N ARG A 96 -2.41 4.44 7.28
CA ARG A 96 -2.19 5.43 8.35
C ARG A 96 -0.72 5.80 8.50
N LEU A 97 0.19 4.83 8.39
CA LEU A 97 1.63 5.08 8.42
C LEU A 97 2.07 5.94 7.23
N MET A 98 1.58 5.62 6.04
CA MET A 98 1.90 6.37 4.83
C MET A 98 1.36 7.80 4.90
N GLU A 99 0.12 7.99 5.34
CA GLU A 99 -0.47 9.33 5.54
C GLU A 99 0.24 10.15 6.61
N GLY A 100 0.65 9.51 7.71
CA GLY A 100 1.45 10.13 8.76
C GLY A 100 2.84 10.59 8.29
N ALA A 101 3.34 10.04 7.18
CA ALA A 101 4.62 10.45 6.59
C ALA A 101 4.52 11.70 5.70
N ALA A 102 3.31 12.17 5.35
CA ALA A 102 3.12 13.30 4.43
C ALA A 102 3.90 14.57 4.86
N PRO A 103 3.84 15.01 6.12
CA PRO A 103 4.57 16.21 6.55
C PRO A 103 6.09 16.05 6.42
N HIS A 104 6.62 14.84 6.56
CA HIS A 104 8.04 14.56 6.42
C HIS A 104 8.49 14.60 4.96
N VAL A 105 7.66 14.11 4.04
CA VAL A 105 7.90 14.25 2.60
C VAL A 105 7.91 15.73 2.24
N GLU A 106 6.88 16.50 2.62
CA GLU A 106 6.79 17.93 2.35
C GLU A 106 8.00 18.71 2.89
N ALA A 107 8.45 18.42 4.12
CA ALA A 107 9.62 19.06 4.71
C ALA A 107 10.93 18.69 3.99
N ALA A 108 11.12 17.42 3.63
CA ALA A 108 12.29 16.97 2.88
C ALA A 108 12.38 17.62 1.49
N MET A 109 11.22 17.81 0.87
CA MET A 109 11.06 18.47 -0.42
C MET A 109 11.34 19.98 -0.36
N ALA A 110 10.89 20.67 0.71
CA ALA A 110 11.11 22.10 0.90
C ALA A 110 12.57 22.44 1.25
N GLY A 111 13.30 21.51 1.87
CA GLY A 111 14.73 21.65 2.19
C GLY A 111 15.67 21.32 1.03
N ALA A 112 15.15 20.89 -0.12
CA ALA A 112 15.96 20.62 -1.30
C ALA A 112 16.51 21.95 -1.85
N PRO A 113 17.84 22.12 -2.00
CA PRO A 113 18.38 23.34 -2.59
C PRO A 113 17.77 23.53 -3.98
N GLU A 114 17.25 24.74 -4.24
CA GLU A 114 16.64 25.11 -5.53
C GLU A 114 17.54 24.62 -6.68
N ARG A 115 16.93 23.89 -7.61
CA ARG A 115 17.57 23.38 -8.82
C ARG A 115 18.55 24.41 -9.36
N VAL A 116 19.85 24.11 -9.27
CA VAL A 116 20.83 24.71 -10.17
C VAL A 116 20.36 24.29 -11.56
N ARG A 117 19.72 25.22 -12.27
CA ARG A 117 19.45 25.09 -13.71
C ARG A 117 20.79 24.81 -14.36
N VAL A 118 21.06 23.56 -14.68
CA VAL A 118 22.11 23.23 -15.64
C VAL A 118 21.57 23.67 -17.00
N LEU A 119 21.81 24.93 -17.32
CA LEU A 119 21.90 25.38 -18.70
C LEU A 119 23.18 24.75 -19.25
N ASN A 120 23.03 23.73 -20.09
CA ASN A 120 24.00 23.37 -21.12
C ASN A 120 23.23 22.77 -22.30
#